data_AF-A0A7C6ZAZ9-F1
#
_entry.id   AF-A0A7C6ZAZ9-F1
#
_cell.length_a   1.000
_cell.length_b   1.000
_cell.length_c   1.000
_cell.angle_alpha   90.00
_cell.angle_beta   90.00
_cell.angle_gamma   90.00
#
_symmetry.space_group_name_H-M   'P 1'
#
loop_
_entity.id
_entity.type
_entity.pdbx_description
1 polymer ?
#
loop_
_entity_poly.entity_id
_entity_poly.type
_entity_poly.pdbx_seq_one_letter_code
_entity_poly.pdbx_strand_id
1 'polypeptide(L)'
;PIKEARKRGIPVIAINCKEPEELRGTIPYMAYIGMDEYEAGKMAARQLLPKLKKGARVVVAIHQAGHVGLEARAKGITEVITKEIGGKVDKLDITQDATQAIGILRSYLKANPDTAAIFTLGPLGAIPTIKMIRDDGLKGKVLMVSFDLDPTVIQAISDGICEGTVDQQQYLQGYMAVVELYLYAKYKLNPADYDTGRGFVTAETADAVASLVKQGYR
;
A
#
# COMPACT_ATOMS: atom_id res chain seq x y z
N PRO A 1 11.26 -5.96 23.53
CA PRO A 1 11.26 -4.48 23.69
C PRO A 1 9.91 -3.90 24.17
N ILE A 2 8.81 -4.10 23.45
CA ILE A 2 7.49 -3.50 23.80
C ILE A 2 6.99 -3.96 25.17
N LYS A 3 7.02 -5.28 25.45
CA LYS A 3 6.65 -5.84 26.76
C LYS A 3 7.42 -5.19 27.92
N GLU A 4 8.71 -4.92 27.72
CA GLU A 4 9.56 -4.31 28.74
C GLU A 4 9.24 -2.83 28.96
N ALA A 5 8.98 -2.08 27.88
CA ALA A 5 8.54 -0.69 27.99
C ALA A 5 7.23 -0.57 28.79
N ARG A 6 6.26 -1.45 28.54
CA ARG A 6 4.99 -1.49 29.26
C ARG A 6 5.14 -1.87 30.73
N LYS A 7 6.02 -2.82 31.06
CA LYS A 7 6.36 -3.14 32.45
C LYS A 7 6.94 -1.94 33.21
N ARG A 8 7.65 -1.06 32.51
CA ARG A 8 8.21 0.19 33.06
C ARG A 8 7.22 1.36 33.06
N GLY A 9 5.94 1.12 32.72
CA GLY A 9 4.90 2.16 32.68
C GLY A 9 5.00 3.11 31.49
N ILE A 10 5.84 2.81 30.48
CA ILE A 10 5.96 3.65 29.28
C ILE A 10 4.75 3.37 28.38
N PRO A 11 3.98 4.40 27.97
CA PRO A 11 2.88 4.23 27.01
C PRO A 11 3.43 3.90 25.63
N VAL A 12 2.76 3.00 24.91
CA VAL A 12 3.17 2.54 23.57
C VAL A 12 1.95 2.53 22.67
N ILE A 13 2.06 3.16 21.50
CA ILE A 13 1.09 3.09 20.40
C ILE A 13 1.78 2.38 19.23
N ALA A 14 1.07 1.45 18.59
CA ALA A 14 1.51 0.82 17.35
C ALA A 14 1.00 1.63 16.16
N ILE A 15 1.81 1.76 15.11
CA ILE A 15 1.43 2.50 13.90
C ILE A 15 1.72 1.69 12.63
N ASN A 16 1.10 2.10 11.52
CA ASN A 16 1.37 1.68 10.13
C ASN A 16 1.00 0.22 9.79
N CYS A 17 1.44 -0.77 10.57
CA CYS A 17 1.14 -2.18 10.32
C CYS A 17 0.72 -2.86 11.62
N LYS A 18 -0.49 -3.44 11.64
CA LYS A 18 -0.93 -4.30 12.75
C LYS A 18 -0.06 -5.56 12.83
N GLU A 19 -0.04 -6.16 14.00
CA GLU A 19 0.48 -7.50 14.17
C GLU A 19 -0.27 -8.51 13.28
N PRO A 20 0.36 -9.64 12.92
CA PRO A 20 -0.34 -10.77 12.34
C PRO A 20 -1.54 -11.18 13.21
N GLU A 21 -2.59 -11.72 12.58
CA GLU A 21 -3.81 -12.13 13.28
C GLU A 21 -3.52 -13.16 14.39
N GLU A 22 -2.56 -14.06 14.18
CA GLU A 22 -2.12 -15.05 15.18
C GLU A 22 -1.47 -14.45 16.43
N LEU A 23 -1.01 -13.19 16.36
CA LEU A 23 -0.44 -12.45 17.48
C LEU A 23 -1.38 -11.38 18.04
N ARG A 24 -2.62 -11.29 17.53
CA ARG A 24 -3.56 -10.24 17.87
C ARG A 24 -3.80 -10.15 19.37
N GLY A 25 -3.57 -8.96 19.94
CA GLY A 25 -3.73 -8.71 21.38
C GLY A 25 -2.62 -9.30 22.26
N THR A 26 -1.59 -9.93 21.69
CA THR A 26 -0.44 -10.46 22.45
C THR A 26 0.69 -9.42 22.62
N ILE A 27 0.70 -8.38 21.78
CA ILE A 27 1.66 -7.27 21.84
C ILE A 27 1.01 -6.16 22.68
N PRO A 28 1.61 -5.77 23.83
CA PRO A 28 0.91 -4.92 24.80
C PRO A 28 0.96 -3.42 24.49
N TYR A 29 0.78 -3.01 23.24
CA TYR A 29 0.54 -1.59 22.93
C TYR A 29 -0.87 -1.17 23.39
N MET A 30 -1.11 0.13 23.52
CA MET A 30 -2.35 0.69 24.06
C MET A 30 -3.42 0.97 23.00
N ALA A 31 -2.97 1.32 21.79
CA ALA A 31 -3.80 1.59 20.63
C ALA A 31 -3.00 1.33 19.35
N TYR A 32 -3.72 1.11 18.25
CA TYR A 32 -3.17 1.06 16.91
C TYR A 32 -3.68 2.22 16.04
N ILE A 33 -2.76 2.86 15.32
CA ILE A 33 -3.08 3.95 14.39
C ILE A 33 -2.56 3.59 13.00
N GLY A 34 -3.46 3.32 12.08
CA GLY A 34 -3.10 2.96 10.72
C GLY A 34 -4.28 2.43 9.93
N MET A 35 -3.99 2.01 8.71
CA MET A 35 -4.98 1.52 7.76
C MET A 35 -5.21 0.00 7.93
N ASP A 36 -6.41 -0.47 7.59
CA ASP A 36 -6.65 -1.90 7.35
C ASP A 36 -6.11 -2.30 5.97
N GLU A 37 -4.98 -3.01 5.98
CA GLU A 37 -4.25 -3.36 4.77
C GLU A 37 -4.97 -4.34 3.85
N TYR A 38 -5.78 -5.23 4.43
CA TYR A 38 -6.57 -6.18 3.66
C TYR A 38 -7.68 -5.48 2.89
N GLU A 39 -8.43 -4.62 3.58
CA GLU A 39 -9.50 -3.85 2.94
C GLU A 39 -8.94 -2.79 1.98
N ALA A 40 -7.76 -2.23 2.24
CA ALA A 40 -7.06 -1.38 1.30
C ALA A 40 -6.68 -2.13 0.00
N GLY A 41 -6.21 -3.37 0.13
CA GLY A 41 -6.00 -4.27 -1.01
C GLY A 41 -7.26 -4.48 -1.84
N LYS A 42 -8.39 -4.75 -1.17
CA LYS A 42 -9.69 -4.91 -1.84
C LYS A 42 -10.11 -3.63 -2.57
N MET A 43 -9.97 -2.48 -1.90
CA MET A 43 -10.29 -1.19 -2.51
C MET A 43 -9.42 -0.91 -3.75
N ALA A 44 -8.10 -1.13 -3.66
CA ALA A 44 -7.17 -0.92 -4.77
C ALA A 44 -7.56 -1.77 -6.01
N ALA A 45 -7.91 -3.05 -5.79
CA ALA A 45 -8.37 -3.91 -6.87
C ALA A 45 -9.67 -3.42 -7.51
N ARG A 46 -10.63 -2.95 -6.69
CA ARG A 46 -11.91 -2.40 -7.18
C ARG A 46 -11.75 -1.19 -8.09
N GLN A 47 -10.72 -0.36 -7.86
CA GLN A 47 -10.43 0.79 -8.72
C GLN A 47 -10.06 0.37 -10.16
N LEU A 48 -9.49 -0.84 -10.35
CA LEU A 48 -9.16 -1.34 -11.68
C LEU A 48 -10.26 -2.19 -12.33
N LEU A 49 -11.22 -2.72 -11.56
CA LEU A 49 -12.25 -3.62 -12.12
C LEU A 49 -12.97 -3.08 -13.36
N PRO A 50 -13.37 -1.79 -13.45
CA PRO A 50 -14.03 -1.26 -14.64
C PRO A 50 -13.16 -1.31 -15.90
N LYS A 51 -11.83 -1.41 -15.74
CA LYS A 51 -10.85 -1.46 -16.84
C LYS A 51 -10.36 -2.87 -17.14
N LEU A 52 -10.73 -3.86 -16.31
CA LEU A 52 -10.31 -5.25 -16.45
C LEU A 52 -11.40 -6.10 -17.10
N LYS A 53 -10.97 -7.01 -17.97
CA LYS A 53 -11.85 -8.02 -18.56
C LYS A 53 -12.10 -9.15 -17.56
N LYS A 54 -13.25 -9.82 -17.67
CA LYS A 54 -13.51 -11.07 -16.95
C LYS A 54 -12.40 -12.09 -17.24
N GLY A 55 -11.89 -12.75 -16.20
CA GLY A 55 -10.80 -13.72 -16.31
C GLY A 55 -9.41 -13.11 -16.51
N ALA A 56 -9.25 -11.79 -16.44
CA ALA A 56 -7.95 -11.14 -16.62
C ALA A 56 -6.91 -11.66 -15.63
N ARG A 57 -5.66 -11.78 -16.12
CA ARG A 57 -4.50 -12.04 -15.28
C ARG A 57 -3.94 -10.72 -14.76
N VAL A 58 -3.62 -10.68 -13.47
CA VAL A 58 -2.90 -9.57 -12.84
C VAL A 58 -1.74 -10.11 -12.01
N VAL A 59 -0.74 -9.28 -11.78
CA VAL A 59 0.39 -9.60 -10.91
C VAL A 59 0.43 -8.66 -9.71
N VAL A 60 0.67 -9.22 -8.53
CA VAL A 60 0.95 -8.47 -7.31
C VAL A 60 2.45 -8.55 -7.04
N ALA A 61 3.13 -7.42 -7.24
CA ALA A 61 4.57 -7.27 -7.07
C ALA A 61 4.91 -6.88 -5.62
N ILE A 62 5.52 -7.82 -4.90
CA ILE A 62 5.81 -7.72 -3.47
C ILE A 62 7.31 -7.45 -3.30
N HIS A 63 7.67 -6.27 -2.82
CA HIS A 63 9.07 -5.87 -2.64
C HIS A 63 9.70 -6.45 -1.38
N GLN A 64 8.89 -6.92 -0.43
CA GLN A 64 9.36 -7.57 0.80
C GLN A 64 8.44 -8.75 1.14
N ALA A 65 8.71 -9.91 0.54
CA ALA A 65 7.92 -11.12 0.78
C ALA A 65 7.88 -11.47 2.28
N GLY A 66 6.70 -11.88 2.76
CA GLY A 66 6.48 -12.20 4.18
C GLY A 66 6.23 -10.98 5.07
N HIS A 67 6.30 -9.74 4.56
CA HIS A 67 5.88 -8.57 5.32
C HIS A 67 4.34 -8.57 5.49
N VAL A 68 3.88 -8.65 6.72
CA VAL A 68 2.47 -8.84 7.12
C VAL A 68 1.50 -7.91 6.38
N GLY A 69 1.79 -6.59 6.36
CA GLY A 69 0.94 -5.62 5.66
C GLY A 69 0.89 -5.80 4.15
N LEU A 70 2.01 -6.18 3.51
CA LEU A 70 2.06 -6.39 2.06
C LEU A 70 1.29 -7.68 1.69
N GLU A 71 1.43 -8.71 2.50
CA GLU A 71 0.69 -9.96 2.36
C GLU A 71 -0.83 -9.75 2.53
N ALA A 72 -1.23 -8.88 3.46
CA ALA A 72 -2.62 -8.49 3.65
C ALA A 72 -3.18 -7.73 2.43
N ARG A 73 -2.45 -6.74 1.90
CA ARG A 73 -2.81 -6.04 0.64
C ARG A 73 -2.97 -7.04 -0.50
N ALA A 74 -1.99 -7.91 -0.69
CA ALA A 74 -1.99 -8.93 -1.74
C ALA A 74 -3.20 -9.89 -1.62
N LYS A 75 -3.52 -10.31 -0.39
CA LYS A 75 -4.70 -11.15 -0.11
C LYS A 75 -6.00 -10.44 -0.49
N GLY A 76 -6.14 -9.16 -0.15
CA GLY A 76 -7.31 -8.36 -0.49
C GLY A 76 -7.50 -8.18 -1.99
N ILE A 77 -6.40 -7.88 -2.70
CA ILE A 77 -6.38 -7.80 -4.17
C ILE A 77 -6.79 -9.14 -4.78
N THR A 78 -6.21 -10.23 -4.28
CA THR A 78 -6.47 -11.59 -4.77
C THR A 78 -7.94 -11.96 -4.62
N GLU A 79 -8.53 -11.68 -3.45
CA GLU A 79 -9.94 -11.93 -3.21
C GLU A 79 -10.85 -11.20 -4.22
N VAL A 80 -10.66 -9.90 -4.42
CA VAL A 80 -11.51 -9.11 -5.32
C VAL A 80 -11.37 -9.58 -6.77
N ILE A 81 -10.15 -9.75 -7.25
CA ILE A 81 -9.91 -10.16 -8.64
C ILE A 81 -10.50 -11.55 -8.93
N THR A 82 -10.28 -12.50 -8.02
CA THR A 82 -10.79 -13.87 -8.18
C THR A 82 -12.31 -13.95 -8.05
N LYS A 83 -12.91 -13.28 -7.06
CA LYS A 83 -14.36 -13.38 -6.81
C LYS A 83 -15.20 -12.52 -7.75
N GLU A 84 -14.79 -11.30 -8.05
CA GLU A 84 -15.63 -10.34 -8.78
C GLU A 84 -15.50 -10.52 -10.31
N ILE A 85 -14.33 -10.92 -10.81
CA ILE A 85 -14.11 -11.11 -12.26
C ILE A 85 -13.60 -12.50 -12.65
N GLY A 86 -13.45 -13.44 -11.70
CA GLY A 86 -12.90 -14.77 -12.02
C GLY A 86 -11.46 -14.71 -12.55
N GLY A 87 -10.72 -13.64 -12.19
CA GLY A 87 -9.37 -13.37 -12.70
C GLY A 87 -8.31 -14.27 -12.07
N LYS A 88 -7.12 -14.26 -12.69
CA LYS A 88 -5.92 -14.94 -12.17
C LYS A 88 -5.03 -13.91 -11.49
N VAL A 89 -4.50 -14.25 -10.32
CA VAL A 89 -3.58 -13.39 -9.58
C VAL A 89 -2.29 -14.14 -9.31
N ASP A 90 -1.20 -13.65 -9.87
CA ASP A 90 0.14 -14.16 -9.58
C ASP A 90 0.79 -13.25 -8.53
N LYS A 91 1.29 -13.82 -7.44
CA LYS A 91 2.14 -13.09 -6.48
C LYS A 91 3.59 -13.24 -6.89
N LEU A 92 4.32 -12.14 -6.96
CA LEU A 92 5.70 -12.10 -7.43
C LEU A 92 6.57 -11.37 -6.41
N ASP A 93 7.54 -12.07 -5.83
CA ASP A 93 8.60 -11.43 -5.06
C ASP A 93 9.55 -10.72 -6.03
N ILE A 94 9.60 -9.39 -5.92
CA ILE A 94 10.44 -8.54 -6.77
C ILE A 94 11.67 -8.01 -6.03
N THR A 95 11.83 -8.37 -4.75
CA THR A 95 12.86 -7.86 -3.84
C THR A 95 12.78 -6.34 -3.61
N GLN A 96 13.64 -5.81 -2.73
CA GLN A 96 13.78 -4.36 -2.51
C GLN A 96 14.78 -3.70 -3.46
N ASP A 97 15.58 -4.49 -4.21
CA ASP A 97 16.56 -3.95 -5.14
C ASP A 97 15.88 -3.54 -6.44
N ALA A 98 15.98 -2.25 -6.80
CA ALA A 98 15.28 -1.69 -7.95
C ALA A 98 15.69 -2.33 -9.28
N THR A 99 16.97 -2.72 -9.44
CA THR A 99 17.47 -3.31 -10.68
C THR A 99 16.95 -4.74 -10.83
N GLN A 100 17.00 -5.51 -9.76
CA GLN A 100 16.44 -6.87 -9.72
C GLN A 100 14.92 -6.84 -9.93
N ALA A 101 14.20 -5.92 -9.29
CA ALA A 101 12.76 -5.77 -9.45
C ALA A 101 12.35 -5.57 -10.92
N ILE A 102 13.06 -4.70 -11.65
CA ILE A 102 12.83 -4.48 -13.09
C ILE A 102 13.09 -5.77 -13.88
N GLY A 103 14.22 -6.44 -13.62
CA GLY A 103 14.58 -7.69 -14.31
C GLY A 103 13.55 -8.80 -14.11
N ILE A 104 13.07 -8.96 -12.88
CA ILE A 104 12.07 -9.95 -12.49
C ILE A 104 10.72 -9.63 -13.16
N LEU A 105 10.24 -8.39 -13.06
CA LEU A 105 8.97 -7.97 -13.66
C LEU A 105 8.99 -8.10 -15.18
N ARG A 106 10.07 -7.68 -15.83
CA ARG A 106 10.21 -7.81 -17.29
C ARG A 106 10.20 -9.27 -17.73
N SER A 107 10.88 -10.14 -16.98
CA SER A 107 10.89 -11.59 -17.25
C SER A 107 9.49 -12.19 -17.06
N TYR A 108 8.78 -11.79 -16.00
CA TYR A 108 7.41 -12.21 -15.75
C TYR A 108 6.44 -11.78 -16.86
N LEU A 109 6.49 -10.51 -17.30
CA LEU A 109 5.64 -10.00 -18.37
C LEU A 109 5.95 -10.65 -19.73
N LYS A 110 7.22 -10.99 -19.99
CA LYS A 110 7.60 -11.76 -21.19
C LYS A 110 7.01 -13.17 -21.17
N ALA A 111 6.98 -13.82 -20.00
CA ALA A 111 6.40 -15.15 -19.84
C ALA A 111 4.86 -15.13 -19.82
N ASN A 112 4.26 -14.01 -19.42
CA ASN A 112 2.82 -13.83 -19.27
C ASN A 112 2.35 -12.56 -20.00
N PRO A 113 2.43 -12.54 -21.35
CA PRO A 113 2.13 -11.33 -22.15
C PRO A 113 0.66 -10.90 -22.09
N ASP A 114 -0.22 -11.74 -21.53
CA ASP A 114 -1.63 -11.49 -21.26
C ASP A 114 -1.91 -10.74 -19.93
N THR A 115 -0.86 -10.39 -19.17
CA THR A 115 -1.00 -9.66 -17.89
C THR A 115 -1.63 -8.29 -18.12
N ALA A 116 -2.82 -8.08 -17.56
CA ALA A 116 -3.60 -6.86 -17.74
C ALA A 116 -3.22 -5.75 -16.74
N ALA A 117 -2.77 -6.11 -15.54
CA ALA A 117 -2.41 -5.13 -14.52
C ALA A 117 -1.28 -5.60 -13.59
N ILE A 118 -0.53 -4.63 -13.09
CA ILE A 118 0.48 -4.76 -12.05
C ILE A 118 0.01 -3.99 -10.82
N PHE A 119 -0.15 -4.67 -9.70
CA PHE A 119 -0.30 -4.06 -8.39
C PHE A 119 1.05 -4.03 -7.70
N THR A 120 1.58 -2.84 -7.45
CA THR A 120 2.74 -2.67 -6.57
C THR A 120 2.24 -2.29 -5.19
N LEU A 121 2.98 -2.66 -4.14
CA LEU A 121 2.48 -2.54 -2.76
C LEU A 121 3.15 -1.41 -1.96
N GLY A 122 3.74 -0.43 -2.63
CA GLY A 122 4.45 0.70 -2.03
C GLY A 122 5.55 1.25 -2.96
N PRO A 123 6.17 2.39 -2.62
CA PRO A 123 7.10 3.10 -3.50
C PRO A 123 8.32 2.27 -3.94
N LEU A 124 8.82 1.39 -3.06
CA LEU A 124 9.94 0.49 -3.38
C LEU A 124 9.65 -0.43 -4.58
N GLY A 125 8.41 -0.87 -4.75
CA GLY A 125 7.99 -1.61 -5.94
C GLY A 125 7.51 -0.69 -7.07
N ALA A 126 6.87 0.44 -6.72
CA ALA A 126 6.25 1.34 -7.67
C ALA A 126 7.25 2.05 -8.57
N ILE A 127 8.28 2.67 -7.99
CA ILE A 127 9.27 3.47 -8.70
C ILE A 127 10.00 2.66 -9.80
N PRO A 128 10.58 1.47 -9.52
CA PRO A 128 11.19 0.65 -10.56
C PRO A 128 10.17 0.19 -11.62
N THR A 129 8.93 -0.11 -11.21
CA THR A 129 7.87 -0.51 -12.15
C THR A 129 7.49 0.62 -13.10
N ILE A 130 7.33 1.85 -12.60
CA ILE A 130 7.07 3.06 -13.40
C ILE A 130 8.18 3.27 -14.43
N LYS A 131 9.44 3.14 -13.99
CA LYS A 131 10.60 3.24 -14.89
C LYS A 131 10.54 2.20 -15.99
N MET A 132 10.31 0.93 -15.65
CA MET A 132 10.18 -0.16 -16.62
C MET A 132 9.03 0.09 -17.61
N ILE A 133 7.85 0.49 -17.13
CA ILE A 133 6.69 0.75 -18.00
C ILE A 133 7.00 1.87 -19.01
N ARG A 134 7.71 2.92 -18.56
CA ARG A 134 8.14 4.02 -19.43
C ARG A 134 9.16 3.57 -20.47
N ASP A 135 10.24 2.93 -20.03
CA ASP A 135 11.37 2.53 -20.88
C ASP A 135 10.96 1.49 -21.93
N ASP A 136 10.08 0.57 -21.55
CA ASP A 136 9.63 -0.54 -22.40
C ASP A 136 8.38 -0.17 -23.24
N GLY A 137 7.89 1.07 -23.13
CA GLY A 137 6.73 1.56 -23.89
C GLY A 137 5.45 0.79 -23.58
N LEU A 138 5.22 0.47 -22.31
CA LEU A 138 4.09 -0.33 -21.81
C LEU A 138 2.93 0.52 -21.27
N LYS A 139 3.05 1.86 -21.29
CA LYS A 139 1.95 2.76 -20.89
C LYS A 139 0.67 2.42 -21.66
N GLY A 140 -0.42 2.21 -20.93
CA GLY A 140 -1.72 1.83 -21.48
C GLY A 140 -1.82 0.38 -22.02
N LYS A 141 -0.69 -0.36 -22.07
CA LYS A 141 -0.69 -1.80 -22.40
C LYS A 141 -0.83 -2.67 -21.16
N VAL A 142 -0.29 -2.22 -20.04
CA VAL A 142 -0.47 -2.81 -18.71
C VAL A 142 -0.91 -1.72 -17.74
N LEU A 143 -1.98 -1.97 -17.00
CA LEU A 143 -2.46 -1.04 -15.98
C LEU A 143 -1.58 -1.15 -14.73
N MET A 144 -1.48 -0.07 -13.97
CA MET A 144 -0.72 -0.07 -12.72
C MET A 144 -1.50 0.63 -11.60
N VAL A 145 -1.54 0.02 -10.43
CA VAL A 145 -1.97 0.68 -9.18
C VAL A 145 -0.89 0.47 -8.12
N SER A 146 -0.77 1.44 -7.22
CA SER A 146 0.19 1.38 -6.12
C SER A 146 -0.41 1.73 -4.76
N PHE A 147 0.46 1.81 -3.77
CA PHE A 147 0.19 2.28 -2.42
C PHE A 147 1.21 3.37 -2.07
N ASP A 148 0.79 4.23 -1.16
CA ASP A 148 1.52 5.38 -0.62
C ASP A 148 1.69 6.54 -1.60
N LEU A 149 1.98 7.70 -1.02
CA LEU A 149 2.30 8.93 -1.74
C LEU A 149 3.82 9.04 -1.89
N ASP A 150 4.25 9.17 -3.14
CA ASP A 150 5.63 9.48 -3.51
C ASP A 150 5.59 10.44 -4.71
N PRO A 151 6.46 11.45 -4.80
CA PRO A 151 6.46 12.38 -5.93
C PRO A 151 6.52 11.70 -7.30
N THR A 152 7.27 10.60 -7.42
CA THR A 152 7.37 9.81 -8.66
C THR A 152 6.06 9.11 -8.98
N VAL A 153 5.39 8.56 -7.97
CA VAL A 153 4.10 7.89 -8.13
C VAL A 153 3.02 8.90 -8.51
N ILE A 154 2.97 10.06 -7.84
CA ILE A 154 2.02 11.14 -8.15
C ILE A 154 2.25 11.64 -9.58
N GLN A 155 3.49 11.89 -9.98
CA GLN A 155 3.80 12.28 -11.35
C GLN A 155 3.39 11.18 -12.35
N ALA A 156 3.63 9.90 -12.04
CA ALA A 156 3.20 8.80 -12.90
C ALA A 156 1.68 8.71 -13.05
N ILE A 157 0.92 9.15 -12.05
CA ILE A 157 -0.54 9.28 -12.15
C ILE A 157 -0.91 10.39 -13.13
N SER A 158 -0.32 11.58 -13.01
CA SER A 158 -0.52 12.68 -13.97
C SER A 158 -0.09 12.32 -15.39
N ASP A 159 0.99 11.53 -15.52
CA ASP A 159 1.49 11.03 -16.80
C ASP A 159 0.62 9.90 -17.37
N GLY A 160 -0.38 9.38 -16.63
CA GLY A 160 -1.21 8.24 -17.03
C GLY A 160 -0.45 6.91 -17.15
N ILE A 161 0.68 6.77 -16.45
CA ILE A 161 1.42 5.50 -16.30
C ILE A 161 0.83 4.68 -15.14
N CYS A 162 0.40 5.35 -14.08
CA CYS A 162 -0.24 4.77 -12.92
C CYS A 162 -1.71 5.22 -12.87
N GLU A 163 -2.63 4.30 -12.65
CA GLU A 163 -4.06 4.59 -12.57
C GLU A 163 -4.45 5.27 -11.26
N GLY A 164 -3.64 5.04 -10.22
CA GLY A 164 -3.80 5.66 -8.92
C GLY A 164 -3.00 4.97 -7.83
N THR A 165 -3.00 5.58 -6.65
CA THR A 165 -2.33 5.02 -5.47
C THR A 165 -3.23 5.12 -4.24
N VAL A 166 -3.15 4.13 -3.36
CA VAL A 166 -3.81 4.18 -2.06
C VAL A 166 -3.05 5.12 -1.14
N ASP A 167 -3.73 6.12 -0.61
CA ASP A 167 -3.22 6.95 0.47
C ASP A 167 -3.64 6.41 1.84
N GLN A 168 -2.65 5.96 2.62
CA GLN A 168 -2.81 5.47 3.98
C GLN A 168 -2.73 6.57 5.05
N GLN A 169 -2.52 7.83 4.65
CA GLN A 169 -2.43 9.01 5.50
C GLN A 169 -1.34 8.89 6.59
N GLN A 170 -0.08 8.72 6.18
CA GLN A 170 1.08 8.61 7.08
C GLN A 170 1.20 9.82 8.03
N TYR A 171 0.79 11.00 7.58
CA TYR A 171 0.71 12.18 8.45
C TYR A 171 -0.16 11.93 9.69
N LEU A 172 -1.35 11.33 9.50
CA LEU A 172 -2.23 10.99 10.63
C LEU A 172 -1.64 9.90 11.52
N GLN A 173 -0.92 8.93 10.95
CA GLN A 173 -0.24 7.89 11.73
C GLN A 173 0.73 8.50 12.76
N GLY A 174 1.54 9.47 12.33
CA GLY A 174 2.44 10.19 13.24
C GLY A 174 1.72 11.16 14.16
N TYR A 175 0.82 11.99 13.59
CA TYR A 175 0.14 13.06 14.33
C TYR A 175 -0.75 12.50 15.45
N MET A 176 -1.64 11.55 15.13
CA MET A 176 -2.56 10.99 16.12
C MET A 176 -1.82 10.19 17.20
N ALA A 177 -0.72 9.50 16.86
CA ALA A 177 0.08 8.79 17.86
C ALA A 177 0.66 9.76 18.90
N VAL A 178 1.20 10.89 18.45
CA VAL A 178 1.76 11.91 19.37
C VAL A 178 0.65 12.57 20.18
N VAL A 179 -0.49 12.91 19.55
CA VAL A 179 -1.64 13.52 20.23
C VAL A 179 -2.16 12.61 21.33
N GLU A 180 -2.40 11.33 21.06
CA GLU A 180 -2.91 10.39 22.05
C GLU A 180 -1.92 10.15 23.19
N LEU A 181 -0.62 10.01 22.88
CA LEU A 181 0.41 9.88 23.91
C LEU A 181 0.50 11.13 24.80
N TYR A 182 0.37 12.32 24.22
CA TYR A 182 0.33 13.58 24.99
C TYR A 182 -0.89 13.67 25.90
N LEU A 183 -2.09 13.38 25.36
CA LEU A 183 -3.33 13.40 26.13
C LEU A 183 -3.31 12.37 27.27
N TYR A 184 -2.77 11.18 27.01
CA TYR A 184 -2.55 10.17 28.05
C TYR A 184 -1.56 10.65 29.11
N ALA A 185 -0.40 11.19 28.71
CA ALA A 185 0.62 11.64 29.64
C ALA A 185 0.12 12.75 30.56
N LYS A 186 -0.54 13.77 29.97
CA LYS A 186 -0.95 15.00 30.66
C LYS A 186 -2.29 14.90 31.38
N TYR A 187 -3.26 14.21 30.79
CA TYR A 187 -4.66 14.21 31.27
C TYR A 187 -5.21 12.82 31.59
N LYS A 188 -4.40 11.76 31.42
CA LYS A 188 -4.81 10.35 31.66
C LYS A 188 -5.99 9.90 30.79
N LEU A 189 -6.18 10.53 29.63
CA LEU A 189 -7.13 10.07 28.62
C LEU A 189 -6.54 8.85 27.91
N ASN A 190 -7.27 7.74 27.86
CA ASN A 190 -6.78 6.51 27.26
C ASN A 190 -6.67 6.64 25.72
N PRO A 191 -5.56 6.20 25.12
CA PRO A 191 -5.43 6.01 23.67
C PRO A 191 -6.51 5.07 23.11
N ALA A 192 -6.85 5.23 21.84
CA ALA A 192 -7.83 4.42 21.15
C ALA A 192 -7.39 4.12 19.71
N ASP A 193 -7.88 3.02 19.14
CA ASP A 193 -7.58 2.70 17.75
C ASP A 193 -8.09 3.81 16.81
N TYR A 194 -7.27 4.16 15.82
CA TYR A 194 -7.61 5.17 14.81
C TYR A 194 -7.33 4.62 13.41
N ASP A 195 -8.39 4.47 12.60
CA ASP A 195 -8.28 4.09 11.19
C ASP A 195 -7.85 5.33 10.39
N THR A 196 -6.64 5.29 9.81
CA THR A 196 -6.13 6.38 8.97
C THR A 196 -6.74 6.39 7.57
N GLY A 197 -7.73 5.52 7.33
CA GLY A 197 -8.48 5.48 6.10
C GLY A 197 -7.70 4.84 4.97
N ARG A 198 -8.33 4.84 3.80
CA ARG A 198 -7.80 4.25 2.56
C ARG A 198 -8.23 5.12 1.39
N GLY A 199 -7.69 6.34 1.36
CA GLY A 199 -7.97 7.27 0.28
C GLY A 199 -7.42 6.72 -1.04
N PHE A 200 -7.97 7.14 -2.18
CA PHE A 200 -7.42 6.78 -3.48
C PHE A 200 -7.11 8.05 -4.26
N VAL A 201 -5.83 8.23 -4.61
CA VAL A 201 -5.38 9.36 -5.41
C VAL A 201 -5.39 8.94 -6.86
N THR A 202 -6.05 9.75 -7.68
CA THR A 202 -6.23 9.60 -9.13
C THR A 202 -5.70 10.85 -9.84
N ALA A 203 -5.70 10.85 -11.18
CA ALA A 203 -5.31 12.03 -11.95
C ALA A 203 -6.13 13.28 -11.60
N GLU A 204 -7.40 13.11 -11.20
CA GLU A 204 -8.29 14.21 -10.80
C GLU A 204 -7.85 14.89 -9.49
N THR A 205 -7.19 14.15 -8.60
CA THR A 205 -6.81 14.62 -7.26
C THR A 205 -5.30 14.81 -7.09
N ALA A 206 -4.50 14.32 -8.04
CA ALA A 206 -3.04 14.28 -7.97
C ALA A 206 -2.41 15.68 -7.71
N ASP A 207 -2.85 16.72 -8.42
CA ASP A 207 -2.28 18.06 -8.28
C ASP A 207 -2.52 18.67 -6.89
N ALA A 208 -3.74 18.51 -6.38
CA ALA A 208 -4.10 18.96 -5.03
C ALA A 208 -3.30 18.21 -3.96
N VAL A 209 -3.15 16.88 -4.11
CA VAL A 209 -2.34 16.07 -3.20
C VAL A 209 -0.87 16.45 -3.28
N ALA A 210 -0.31 16.64 -4.48
CA ALA A 210 1.09 17.03 -4.68
C ALA A 210 1.43 18.34 -3.96
N SER A 211 0.52 19.31 -4.01
CA SER A 211 0.68 20.59 -3.30
C SER A 211 0.74 20.41 -1.79
N LEU A 212 -0.09 19.52 -1.23
CA LEU A 212 -0.12 19.24 0.21
C LEU A 212 1.08 18.42 0.68
N VAL A 213 1.59 17.51 -0.16
CA VAL A 213 2.83 16.78 0.12
C VAL A 213 4.02 17.74 0.23
N LYS A 214 4.12 18.72 -0.69
CA LYS A 214 5.18 19.75 -0.62
C LYS A 214 5.12 20.62 0.63
N GLN A 215 3.91 20.81 1.18
CA GLN A 215 3.70 21.55 2.42
C GLN A 215 3.87 20.70 3.69
N GLY A 216 4.05 19.38 3.54
CA GLY A 216 4.22 18.45 4.66
C GLY A 216 2.91 18.07 5.37
N TYR A 217 1.75 18.24 4.72
CA TYR A 217 0.45 17.85 5.24
C TYR A 217 -0.01 16.47 4.77
N ARG A 218 0.62 15.91 3.73
CA ARG A 218 0.36 14.59 3.16
C ARG A 218 1.64 13.88 2.79
#